data_AF-A0A3A0DQH6-F1
#
_entry.id   AF-A0A3A0DQH6-F1
#
_cell.length_a   1.000
_cell.length_b   1.000
_cell.length_c   1.000
_cell.angle_alpha   90.00
_cell.angle_beta   90.00
_cell.angle_gamma   90.00
#
_symmetry.space_group_name_H-M   'P 1'
#
loop_
_entity.id
_entity.type
_entity.pdbx_description
1 polymer ?
#
loop_
_entity_poly.entity_id
_entity_poly.type
_entity_poly.pdbx_seq_one_letter_code
_entity_poly.pdbx_strand_id
1 'polypeptide(L)'
;MGQSFSRGRMPYHALKESSCHHSVRGYLKETNSMNKKVQVGFWEGERCEYCGGPIVEKKIDITRKVKKQLVLIEDVPAGVCKECGTRYYSANVLKIITEHIRSRSKAKRHISVPVYSL
;
A
#
# COMPACT_ATOMS: atom_id res chain seq x y z
N MET A 1 -36.53 -19.92 -16.08
CA MET A 1 -36.25 -18.47 -16.25
C MET A 1 -35.44 -18.01 -15.03
N GLY A 2 -34.12 -18.14 -15.07
CA GLY A 2 -33.24 -17.71 -13.98
C GLY A 2 -32.32 -16.60 -14.48
N GLN A 3 -32.50 -15.38 -13.98
CA GLN A 3 -31.65 -14.26 -14.34
C GLN A 3 -30.38 -14.29 -13.50
N SER A 4 -29.27 -14.40 -14.21
CA SER A 4 -27.89 -14.40 -13.76
C SER A 4 -27.47 -13.01 -13.27
N PHE A 5 -27.02 -12.93 -12.01
CA PHE A 5 -26.38 -11.73 -11.47
C PHE A 5 -25.00 -11.53 -12.11
N SER A 6 -24.87 -10.48 -12.90
CA SER A 6 -23.62 -10.00 -13.49
C SER A 6 -22.68 -9.50 -12.39
N ARG A 7 -21.56 -10.21 -12.17
CA ARG A 7 -20.47 -9.77 -11.28
C ARG A 7 -19.74 -8.60 -11.93
N GLY A 8 -20.07 -7.38 -11.49
CA GLY A 8 -19.38 -6.15 -11.90
C GLY A 8 -17.95 -6.08 -11.37
N ARG A 9 -17.00 -5.96 -12.30
CA ARG A 9 -15.55 -5.70 -12.18
C ARG A 9 -15.22 -4.62 -11.13
N MET A 10 -14.45 -4.95 -10.10
CA MET A 10 -13.70 -3.96 -9.30
C MET A 10 -12.30 -3.77 -9.90
N PRO A 11 -11.89 -2.55 -10.29
CA PRO A 11 -10.51 -2.29 -10.69
C PRO A 11 -9.66 -2.04 -9.44
N TYR A 12 -9.34 -3.11 -8.69
CA TYR A 12 -8.09 -3.12 -7.93
C TYR A 12 -7.02 -3.54 -8.93
N HIS A 13 -6.57 -2.60 -9.76
CA HIS A 13 -5.76 -2.94 -10.92
C HIS A 13 -4.41 -3.50 -10.48
N ALA A 14 -4.27 -4.80 -10.76
CA ALA A 14 -3.05 -5.57 -10.92
C ALA A 14 -2.20 -5.83 -9.66
N LEU A 15 -2.70 -6.71 -8.80
CA LEU A 15 -1.85 -7.84 -8.39
C LEU A 15 -1.69 -8.74 -9.63
N LYS A 16 -0.82 -8.35 -10.57
CA LYS A 16 -0.27 -9.33 -11.50
C LYS A 16 0.78 -10.09 -10.69
N GLU A 17 0.39 -11.28 -10.25
CA GLU A 17 1.32 -12.32 -9.84
C GLU A 17 2.15 -12.73 -11.07
N SER A 18 3.06 -11.86 -11.50
CA SER A 18 4.20 -12.28 -12.30
C SER A 18 5.30 -12.66 -11.31
N SER A 19 5.43 -13.97 -11.12
CA SER A 19 6.58 -14.70 -10.60
C SER A 19 7.93 -13.95 -10.65
N CYS A 20 8.14 -13.01 -9.72
CA CYS A 20 9.47 -12.63 -9.30
C CYS A 20 9.81 -13.49 -8.09
N HIS A 21 10.41 -14.66 -8.35
CA HIS A 21 11.22 -15.37 -7.37
C HIS A 21 12.45 -14.48 -7.06
N HIS A 22 12.26 -13.43 -6.27
CA HIS A 22 13.36 -12.75 -5.61
C HIS A 22 13.07 -12.74 -4.11
N SER A 23 13.67 -13.74 -3.47
CA SER A 23 14.05 -13.82 -2.06
C SER A 23 13.48 -12.73 -1.17
N VAL A 24 12.46 -13.12 -0.41
CA VAL A 24 11.97 -12.45 0.79
C VAL A 24 13.14 -12.07 1.71
N ARG A 25 13.62 -10.83 1.61
CA ARG A 25 14.45 -10.24 2.66
C ARG A 25 14.06 -8.79 2.90
N GLY A 26 13.01 -8.62 3.69
CA GLY A 26 12.53 -7.30 4.12
C GLY A 26 11.88 -7.35 5.51
N TYR A 27 12.43 -6.53 6.40
CA TYR A 27 12.02 -6.17 7.76
C TYR A 27 12.18 -7.24 8.87
N LEU A 28 13.42 -7.41 9.33
CA LEU A 28 13.68 -7.68 10.75
C LEU A 28 14.57 -6.57 11.32
N LYS A 29 14.07 -5.94 12.39
CA LYS A 29 14.83 -5.05 13.26
C LYS A 29 15.68 -5.93 14.16
N GLU A 30 16.99 -5.92 13.98
CA GLU A 30 17.93 -6.31 15.03
C GLU A 30 19.01 -5.25 15.09
N THR A 31 18.89 -4.40 16.11
CA THR A 31 19.89 -3.39 16.46
C THR A 31 21.03 -4.10 17.16
N ASN A 32 22.20 -4.17 16.52
CA ASN A 32 23.45 -4.29 17.25
C ASN A 32 24.57 -3.51 16.56
N SER A 33 25.47 -3.02 17.40
CA SER A 33 26.41 -1.92 17.23
C SER A 33 27.39 -2.05 16.05
N MET A 34 27.82 -0.89 15.54
CA MET A 34 29.02 -0.65 14.69
C MET A 34 29.05 -1.24 13.27
N ASN A 35 28.38 -0.59 12.32
CA ASN A 35 28.95 -0.16 11.02
C ASN A 35 27.88 0.66 10.27
N LYS A 36 28.24 1.79 9.67
CA LYS A 36 27.31 2.75 9.03
C LYS A 36 26.70 2.12 7.76
N LYS A 37 25.69 1.25 7.92
CA LYS A 37 24.88 0.73 6.81
C LYS A 37 24.02 1.88 6.28
N VAL A 38 24.34 2.35 5.08
CA VAL A 38 23.43 3.17 4.29
C VAL A 38 22.15 2.36 4.12
N GLN A 39 21.05 2.84 4.71
CA GLN A 39 19.74 2.21 4.56
C GLN A 39 19.26 2.51 3.15
N VAL A 40 19.64 1.67 2.20
CA VAL A 40 19.09 1.71 0.84
C VAL A 40 17.59 1.44 0.92
N GLY A 41 16.80 2.30 0.29
CA GLY A 41 15.34 2.22 0.30
C GLY A 41 14.88 1.00 -0.50
N PHE A 42 13.73 0.42 -0.13
CA PHE A 42 13.18 -0.76 -0.82
C PHE A 42 12.91 -0.51 -2.31
N TRP A 43 12.68 0.75 -2.70
CA TRP A 43 12.37 1.17 -4.07
C TRP A 43 13.55 1.83 -4.81
N GLU A 44 14.75 1.78 -4.24
CA GLU A 44 15.92 2.41 -4.85
C GLU A 44 16.29 1.72 -6.17
N GLY A 45 16.39 2.51 -7.25
CA GLY A 45 16.70 2.01 -8.60
C GLY A 45 15.49 1.45 -9.38
N GLU A 46 14.33 1.30 -8.73
CA GLU A 46 13.11 0.80 -9.38
C GLU A 46 12.47 1.84 -10.32
N ARG A 47 11.80 1.34 -11.37
CA ARG A 47 11.14 2.18 -12.39
C ARG A 47 9.65 1.89 -12.48
N CYS A 48 8.89 2.94 -12.78
CA CYS A 48 7.44 2.87 -12.93
C CYS A 48 7.05 2.00 -14.13
N GLU A 49 6.23 0.98 -13.90
CA GLU A 49 5.74 0.09 -14.97
C GLU A 49 4.82 0.79 -15.98
N TYR A 50 4.29 1.98 -15.65
CA TYR A 50 3.38 2.73 -16.51
C TYR A 50 4.07 3.79 -17.37
N CYS A 51 5.13 4.43 -16.87
CA CYS A 51 5.77 5.55 -17.57
C CYS A 51 7.31 5.48 -17.60
N GLY A 52 7.92 4.47 -16.97
CA GLY A 52 9.38 4.33 -16.88
C GLY A 52 10.08 5.32 -15.94
N GLY A 53 9.34 6.28 -15.35
CA GLY A 53 9.88 7.28 -14.44
C GLY A 53 10.42 6.69 -13.12
N PRO A 54 11.33 7.41 -12.43
CA PRO A 54 11.95 6.92 -11.20
C PRO A 54 10.92 6.80 -10.06
N ILE A 55 11.00 5.69 -9.32
CA ILE A 55 10.23 5.48 -8.09
C ILE A 55 11.05 5.99 -6.91
N VAL A 56 10.40 6.69 -5.99
CA VAL A 56 11.02 7.11 -4.72
C VAL A 56 10.22 6.63 -3.53
N GLU A 57 10.93 6.26 -2.47
CA GLU A 57 10.30 5.86 -1.22
C GLU A 57 9.72 7.07 -0.47
N LYS A 58 8.44 6.97 -0.09
CA LYS A 58 7.71 8.00 0.65
C LYS A 58 6.79 7.36 1.68
N LYS A 59 6.50 8.11 2.75
CA LYS A 59 5.36 7.82 3.64
C LYS A 59 4.16 8.60 3.12
N ILE A 60 3.05 7.91 2.93
CA ILE A 60 1.82 8.50 2.42
C ILE A 60 0.63 8.06 3.25
N ASP A 61 -0.41 8.88 3.22
CA ASP A 61 -1.68 8.53 3.82
C ASP A 61 -2.60 7.88 2.79
N ILE A 62 -3.29 6.82 3.19
CA ILE A 62 -4.25 6.11 2.34
C ILE A 62 -5.62 6.10 3.00
N THR A 63 -6.65 6.39 2.22
CA THR A 63 -8.04 6.25 2.62
C THR A 63 -8.63 4.99 2.02
N ARG A 64 -9.33 4.20 2.85
CA ARG A 64 -10.08 3.02 2.40
C ARG A 64 -11.51 3.09 2.92
N LYS A 65 -12.45 2.85 2.01
CA LYS A 65 -13.86 2.65 2.38
C LYS A 65 -14.05 1.17 2.69
N VAL A 66 -14.34 0.86 3.95
CA VAL A 66 -14.56 -0.53 4.41
C VAL A 66 -15.97 -0.61 4.97
N LYS A 67 -16.82 -1.41 4.31
CA LYS A 67 -18.26 -1.48 4.60
C LYS A 67 -18.91 -0.09 4.55
N LYS A 68 -19.26 0.48 5.71
CA LYS A 68 -19.88 1.80 5.87
C LYS A 68 -18.99 2.84 6.58
N GLN A 69 -17.71 2.52 6.76
CA GLN A 69 -16.76 3.40 7.46
C GLN A 69 -15.62 3.81 6.51
N LEU A 70 -15.15 5.05 6.68
CA LEU A 70 -13.93 5.53 6.06
C LEU A 70 -12.77 5.31 7.04
N VAL A 71 -11.76 4.56 6.60
CA VAL A 71 -10.55 4.28 7.37
C VAL A 71 -9.40 5.06 6.75
N LEU A 72 -8.77 5.93 7.53
CA LEU A 72 -7.53 6.61 7.18
C LEU A 72 -6.37 5.83 7.80
N ILE A 73 -5.38 5.46 6.99
CA ILE A 73 -4.15 4.81 7.44
C ILE A 73 -3.01 5.76 7.10
N GLU A 74 -2.36 6.25 8.14
CA GLU A 74 -1.31 7.26 8.05
C GLU A 74 0.08 6.61 7.94
N ASP A 75 1.04 7.36 7.40
CA ASP A 75 2.46 7.01 7.36
C ASP A 75 2.79 5.67 6.66
N VAL A 76 2.01 5.29 5.64
CA VAL A 76 2.22 4.04 4.91
C VAL A 76 3.46 4.16 4.03
N PRO A 77 4.49 3.30 4.22
CA PRO A 77 5.66 3.30 3.34
C PRO A 77 5.27 2.75 1.96
N ALA A 78 5.54 3.55 0.93
CA ALA A 78 5.18 3.27 -0.45
C ALA A 78 6.23 3.81 -1.41
N GLY A 79 6.38 3.14 -2.56
CA GLY A 79 7.10 3.66 -3.70
C GLY A 79 6.18 4.58 -4.48
N VAL A 80 6.61 5.79 -4.80
CA VAL A 80 5.82 6.74 -5.58
C VAL A 80 6.61 7.18 -6.80
N CYS A 81 6.04 6.99 -7.98
CA CYS A 81 6.62 7.52 -9.20
C CYS A 81 6.62 9.05 -9.16
N LYS A 82 7.77 9.68 -9.43
CA LYS A 82 7.88 11.15 -9.45
C LYS A 82 7.11 11.80 -10.59
N GLU A 83 6.94 11.10 -11.71
CA GLU A 83 6.34 11.65 -12.93
C GLU A 83 4.83 11.51 -12.94
N CYS A 84 4.30 10.29 -12.79
CA CYS A 84 2.86 10.03 -12.91
C CYS A 84 2.14 9.86 -11.57
N GLY A 85 2.86 9.77 -10.45
CA GLY A 85 2.26 9.61 -9.13
C GLY A 85 1.75 8.21 -8.81
N THR A 86 1.98 7.20 -9.66
CA THR A 86 1.65 5.80 -9.36
C THR A 86 2.29 5.37 -8.04
N ARG A 87 1.51 4.65 -7.22
CA ARG A 87 1.90 4.20 -5.88
C ARG A 87 2.07 2.69 -5.86
N TYR A 88 3.18 2.24 -5.29
CA TYR A 88 3.56 0.85 -5.13
C TYR A 88 3.65 0.50 -3.64
N TYR A 89 3.17 -0.69 -3.28
CA TYR A 89 3.18 -1.18 -1.90
C TYR A 89 3.80 -2.57 -1.88
N SER A 90 4.69 -2.83 -0.92
CA SER A 90 5.23 -4.17 -0.73
C SER A 90 4.17 -5.12 -0.17
N ALA A 91 4.33 -6.42 -0.38
CA ALA A 91 3.42 -7.43 0.14
C ALA A 91 3.26 -7.33 1.68
N ASN A 92 4.35 -7.05 2.41
CA ASN A 92 4.32 -6.87 3.86
C ASN A 92 3.45 -5.69 4.27
N VAL A 93 3.55 -4.55 3.56
CA VAL A 93 2.72 -3.37 3.84
C VAL A 93 1.24 -3.68 3.62
N LEU A 94 0.90 -4.33 2.51
CA LEU A 94 -0.48 -4.72 2.22
C LEU A 94 -1.04 -5.72 3.24
N LYS A 95 -0.22 -6.65 3.71
CA LYS A 95 -0.58 -7.61 4.77
C LYS A 95 -0.90 -6.88 6.08
N ILE A 96 -0.01 -5.99 6.53
CA ILE A 96 -0.19 -5.19 7.76
C ILE A 96 -1.47 -4.35 7.69
N ILE A 97 -1.70 -3.67 6.56
CA ILE A 97 -2.93 -2.88 6.33
C ILE A 97 -4.17 -3.76 6.48
N THR A 98 -4.16 -4.93 5.84
CA THR A 98 -5.29 -5.86 5.87
C THR A 98 -5.55 -6.39 7.28
N GLU A 99 -4.50 -6.74 8.02
CA GLU A 99 -4.59 -7.19 9.41
C GLU A 99 -5.13 -6.09 10.34
N HIS A 100 -4.68 -4.84 10.20
CA HIS A 100 -5.19 -3.73 11.00
C HIS A 100 -6.68 -3.47 10.77
N ILE A 101 -7.11 -3.51 9.50
CA ILE A 101 -8.53 -3.34 9.13
C ILE A 101 -9.38 -4.51 9.67
N ARG A 102 -8.89 -5.75 9.56
CA ARG A 102 -9.65 -6.96 9.97
C ARG A 102 -9.73 -7.13 11.49
N SER A 103 -8.62 -6.91 12.19
CA SER A 103 -8.52 -7.12 13.64
C SER A 103 -9.36 -6.14 14.47
N ARG A 104 -10.00 -5.15 13.83
CA ARG A 104 -10.63 -4.00 14.52
C ARG A 104 -9.68 -3.39 15.55
N SER A 105 -8.38 -3.37 15.21
CA SER A 105 -7.37 -2.70 16.03
C SER A 105 -7.86 -1.30 16.41
N LYS A 106 -7.67 -0.91 17.67
CA LYS A 106 -8.14 0.39 18.15
C LYS A 106 -7.49 1.48 17.29
N ALA A 107 -8.33 2.31 16.66
CA ALA A 107 -7.83 3.44 15.89
C ALA A 107 -7.01 4.35 16.81
N LYS A 108 -5.84 4.81 16.34
CA LYS A 108 -5.00 5.75 17.08
C LYS A 108 -5.77 7.04 17.42
N ARG A 109 -6.61 7.49 16.49
CA ARG A 109 -7.48 8.65 16.60
C ARG A 109 -8.66 8.50 15.66
N HIS A 110 -9.77 9.18 15.96
CA HIS A 110 -10.91 9.32 15.06
C HIS A 110 -10.94 10.74 14.49
N ILE A 111 -11.34 10.87 13.23
CA ILE A 111 -11.59 12.17 12.59
C ILE A 111 -13.04 12.24 12.15
N SER A 112 -13.68 13.38 12.39
CA SER A 112 -15.01 13.68 11.87
C SER A 112 -14.85 14.23 10.45
N VAL A 113 -15.42 13.53 9.47
CA VAL A 113 -15.35 13.92 8.06
C VAL A 113 -16.74 14.36 7.60
N PRO A 114 -16.97 15.63 7.24
CA PRO A 114 -18.25 16.07 6.70
C PRO A 114 -18.49 15.45 5.32
N VAL A 115 -19.75 15.07 5.05
CA VAL A 115 -20.16 14.45 3.78
C VAL A 115 -21.28 15.29 3.18
N TYR A 116 -21.09 15.74 1.94
CA TYR A 116 -22.07 16.50 1.17
C TYR A 116 -22.57 15.65 -0.01
N SER A 117 -23.85 15.78 -0.35
CA SER A 117 -24.47 15.23 -1.56
C SER A 117 -24.99 16.39 -2.42
N LEU A 118 -24.79 16.32 -3.74
CA LEU A 118 -25.26 17.30 -4.72
C LEU A 118 -26.40 16.72 -5.56
#